data_AF-A0A3B1DLL0-F1
#
_entry.id   AF-A0A3B1DLL0-F1
#
_cell.length_a   1.000
_cell.length_b   1.000
_cell.length_c   1.000
_cell.angle_alpha   90.00
_cell.angle_beta   90.00
_cell.angle_gamma   90.00
#
_symmetry.space_group_name_H-M   'P 1'
#
loop_
_entity.id
_entity.type
_entity.pdbx_description
1 polymer ?
#
loop_
_entity_poly.entity_id
_entity_poly.type
_entity_poly.pdbx_seq_one_letter_code
_entity_poly.pdbx_strand_id
1 'polypeptide(L)' 'TARVVGEVLKGEGLVRRSDTPPERKFFVTDTTDRFRKVGESFLGYEIDYIEKVEIPATKQTIHR' A
#
# COMPACT_ATOMS: atom_id res chain seq x y z
N THR A 1 3.56 -8.13 -12.37
CA THR A 1 4.03 -7.96 -10.98
C THR A 1 3.17 -8.70 -9.98
N ALA A 2 1.85 -8.50 -9.91
CA ALA A 2 0.96 -9.18 -8.94
C ALA A 2 0.98 -10.73 -9.02
N ARG A 3 1.10 -11.31 -10.23
CA ARG A 3 1.23 -12.76 -10.42
C ARG A 3 2.41 -13.35 -9.63
N VAL A 4 3.58 -12.72 -9.73
CA VAL A 4 4.82 -13.19 -9.08
C VAL A 4 4.70 -13.10 -7.56
N VAL A 5 4.11 -12.02 -7.04
CA VAL A 5 3.84 -11.91 -5.59
C VAL A 5 2.93 -13.05 -5.12
N GLY A 6 1.88 -13.38 -5.88
CA GLY A 6 1.00 -14.49 -5.58
C GLY A 6 1.69 -15.85 -5.57
N GLU A 7 2.64 -16.08 -6.48
CA GLU A 7 3.45 -17.31 -6.54
C GLU A 7 4.36 -17.44 -5.31
N VAL A 8 5.05 -16.35 -4.91
CA VAL A 8 5.90 -16.34 -3.72
C VAL A 8 5.07 -16.60 -2.46
N LEU A 9 3.95 -15.89 -2.27
CA LEU A 9 3.10 -16.08 -1.09
C LEU A 9 2.56 -17.51 -0.98
N LYS A 10 2.24 -18.16 -2.12
CA LYS A 10 1.82 -19.56 -2.17
C LYS A 10 2.97 -20.52 -1.82
N GLY A 11 4.15 -20.31 -2.41
CA GLY A 11 5.34 -21.13 -2.17
C GLY A 11 5.80 -21.09 -0.70
N GLU A 12 5.73 -19.92 -0.08
CA GLU A 12 6.15 -19.70 1.30
C GLU A 12 5.05 -20.00 2.35
N GLY A 13 3.86 -20.44 1.91
CA GLY A 13 2.74 -20.72 2.82
C GLY A 13 2.17 -19.47 3.54
N LEU A 14 2.43 -18.27 3.01
CA LEU A 14 2.03 -16.97 3.55
C LEU A 14 0.67 -16.47 3.00
N VAL A 15 -0.05 -17.31 2.25
CA VAL A 15 -1.40 -16.97 1.78
C VAL A 15 -2.31 -16.79 2.99
N ARG A 16 -3.05 -15.69 2.99
CA ARG A 16 -4.09 -15.43 3.98
C ARG A 16 -5.13 -16.55 4.00
N ARG A 17 -5.45 -17.06 5.19
CA ARG A 17 -6.39 -18.18 5.39
C ARG A 17 -7.77 -17.76 5.88
N SER A 18 -7.93 -16.49 6.26
CA SER A 18 -9.23 -15.95 6.72
C SER A 18 -10.09 -15.54 5.53
N ASP A 19 -11.40 -15.77 5.66
CA ASP A 19 -12.43 -15.28 4.74
C ASP A 19 -12.98 -13.90 5.11
N THR A 20 -12.52 -13.31 6.22
CA THR A 20 -12.93 -11.94 6.56
C THR A 20 -12.59 -10.96 5.43
N PRO A 21 -13.34 -9.87 5.22
CA PRO A 21 -12.94 -8.87 4.22
C PRO A 21 -11.53 -8.33 4.52
N PRO A 22 -10.68 -8.10 3.49
CA PRO A 22 -9.36 -7.54 3.70
C PRO A 22 -9.43 -6.05 4.03
N GLU A 23 -8.63 -5.60 5.00
CA GLU A 23 -8.44 -4.17 5.23
C GLU A 23 -7.46 -3.58 4.21
N ARG A 24 -7.80 -2.41 3.64
CA ARG A 24 -6.95 -1.67 2.70
C ARG A 24 -6.70 -0.28 3.27
N LYS A 25 -5.44 0.07 3.50
CA LYS A 25 -5.02 1.36 4.05
C LYS A 25 -4.01 2.02 3.11
N PHE A 26 -4.26 3.27 2.73
CA PHE A 26 -3.35 4.04 1.89
C PHE A 26 -2.63 5.09 2.72
N PHE A 27 -1.31 5.14 2.62
CA PHE A 27 -0.47 6.13 3.29
C PHE A 27 0.23 6.95 2.22
N VAL A 28 0.11 8.27 2.30
CA VAL A 28 0.64 9.20 1.29
C VAL A 28 1.51 10.26 1.95
N THR A 29 2.55 10.73 1.27
CA THR A 29 3.44 11.76 1.83
C THR A 29 2.96 13.19 1.57
N ASP A 30 2.08 13.35 0.58
CA ASP A 30 1.56 14.64 0.14
C ASP A 30 0.04 14.73 0.43
N THR A 31 -0.74 15.27 -0.49
CA THR A 31 -2.13 15.67 -0.25
C THR A 31 -3.07 14.49 -0.41
N THR A 32 -3.76 14.12 0.68
CA THR A 32 -4.73 13.03 0.72
C THR A 32 -5.90 13.23 -0.25
N ASP A 33 -6.43 14.44 -0.35
CA ASP A 33 -7.64 14.72 -1.15
C ASP A 33 -7.39 14.52 -2.64
N ARG A 34 -6.22 14.96 -3.11
CA ARG A 34 -5.81 14.77 -4.51
C ARG A 34 -5.61 13.29 -4.81
N PHE A 35 -5.01 12.54 -3.89
CA PHE A 35 -4.85 11.11 -4.03
C PHE A 35 -6.20 10.39 -4.05
N ARG A 36 -7.12 10.74 -3.15
CA ARG A 36 -8.46 10.15 -3.10
C ARG A 36 -9.19 10.32 -4.44
N LYS A 37 -9.27 11.55 -4.95
CA LYS A 37 -9.96 11.85 -6.22
C LYS A 37 -9.45 11.01 -7.40
N VAL A 38 -8.13 10.90 -7.56
CA VAL A 38 -7.54 10.15 -8.68
C VAL A 38 -7.56 8.65 -8.42
N GLY A 39 -7.26 8.24 -7.19
CA GLY A 39 -7.20 6.85 -6.76
C GLY A 39 -8.55 6.16 -6.88
N GLU A 40 -9.64 6.77 -6.40
CA GLU A 40 -10.98 6.19 -6.50
C GLU A 40 -11.42 6.02 -7.97
N SER A 41 -11.14 7.00 -8.82
CA SER A 41 -11.41 6.90 -10.26
C SER A 41 -10.61 5.77 -10.92
N PHE A 42 -9.40 5.49 -10.46
CA PHE A 42 -8.57 4.41 -10.99
C PHE A 42 -9.00 3.04 -10.45
N LEU A 43 -9.39 2.98 -9.18
CA LEU A 43 -9.75 1.75 -8.48
C LEU A 43 -11.20 1.31 -8.76
N GLY A 44 -12.07 2.25 -9.15
CA GLY A 44 -13.49 1.99 -9.38
C GLY A 44 -14.30 1.77 -8.08
N TYR A 45 -13.74 2.15 -6.94
CA TYR A 45 -14.38 2.07 -5.62
C TYR A 45 -13.84 3.16 -4.68
N GLU A 46 -14.59 3.48 -3.63
CA GLU A 46 -14.23 4.50 -2.63
C GLU A 46 -13.09 4.06 -1.73
N ILE A 47 -12.19 4.98 -1.38
CA ILE A 47 -11.07 4.70 -0.47
C ILE A 47 -11.50 5.01 0.96
N ASP A 48 -11.79 3.95 1.72
CA ASP A 48 -12.23 4.05 3.12
C ASP A 48 -11.18 4.69 4.05
N TYR A 49 -9.90 4.41 3.83
CA TYR A 49 -8.82 4.86 4.70
C TYR A 49 -7.63 5.44 3.93
N ILE A 50 -7.33 6.71 4.22
CA ILE A 50 -6.15 7.40 3.74
C ILE A 50 -5.53 8.24 4.86
N GLU A 51 -4.21 8.14 5.03
CA GLU A 51 -3.47 8.91 6.03
C GLU A 51 -2.27 9.60 5.38
N LYS A 52 -2.02 10.86 5.77
CA LYS A 52 -0.78 11.56 5.40
C LYS A 52 0.32 11.19 6.39
N VAL A 53 1.46 10.69 5.89
CA VAL A 53 2.63 10.30 6.69
C VAL A 53 3.88 11.05 6.27
N GLU A 54 4.77 11.30 7.22
CA GLU A 54 6.10 11.83 6.93
C GLU A 54 7.11 10.67 6.88
N ILE A 55 8.04 10.72 5.92
CA ILE A 55 9.15 9.76 5.87
C ILE A 55 10.32 10.38 6.64
N PRO A 56 10.81 9.73 7.72
CA PRO A 56 11.97 10.22 8.45
C PRO A 56 13.17 10.37 7.52
N ALA A 57 13.89 11.49 7.60
CA ALA A 57 15.13 11.68 6.88
C ALA A 57 16.16 10.63 7.35
N THR A 58 16.46 9.64 6.50
CA THR A 58 17.54 8.70 6.77
C THR A 58 18.86 9.44 6.60
N LYS A 59 19.68 9.54 7.66
CA LYS A 59 21.10 9.87 7.49
C LYS A 59 21.72 8.73 6.67
N GLN A 60 21.81 8.91 5.35
CA GLN A 60 22.64 8.03 4.54
C GLN A 60 24.08 8.29 4.95
N THR A 61 24.66 7.39 5.75
CA THR A 61 26.10 7.35 5.95
C THR A 61 26.72 6.93 4.62
N ILE A 62 27.06 7.92 3.78
CA ILE A 62 27.89 7.69 2.61
C ILE A 62 29.28 7.34 3.14
N HIS A 63 29.62 6.05 3.17
CA HIS A 63 31.00 5.63 3.26
C HIS A 63 31.68 6.03 1.95
N ARG A 64 32.40 7.15 1.99
CA ARG A 64 33.36 7.56 0.96
C ARG A 64 34.62 6.71 1.07
#